data_AF-A0A892IAS7-F1
#
_entry.id   AF-A0A892IAS7-F1
#
_cell.length_a   1.000
_cell.length_b   1.000
_cell.length_c   1.000
_cell.angle_alpha   90.00
_cell.angle_beta   90.00
_cell.angle_gamma   90.00
#
_symmetry.space_group_name_H-M   'P 1'
#
loop_
_entity.id
_entity.type
_entity.pdbx_description
1 polymer ?
#
loop_
_entity_poly.entity_id
_entity_poly.type
_entity_poly.pdbx_seq_one_letter_code
_entity_poly.pdbx_strand_id
1 'polypeptide(L)'
;MGFPVQTLSQLRPILVGFRKSAGLTQAQLAARLGVTQQSYAQLEANPAAVSIERLFRVLTVLGVRLTLEPGTAADASTPDVEMARARDDGHGARVRSTSAPIGPPAVAKATKAAGATKAAAGARAAAAAAASARKRPAAAPRKSVRTKREDW
;
A
#
# COMPACT_ATOMS: atom_id res chain seq x y z
N MET A 1 -4.62 9.12 -27.51
CA MET A 1 -4.49 10.31 -26.62
C MET A 1 -3.38 10.01 -25.63
N GLY A 2 -2.45 10.95 -25.41
CA GLY A 2 -1.41 10.86 -24.38
C GLY A 2 -1.88 11.52 -23.08
N PHE A 3 -1.39 11.05 -21.94
CA PHE A 3 -1.64 11.65 -20.63
C PHE A 3 -0.30 12.18 -20.11
N PRO A 4 0.03 13.46 -20.34
CA PRO A 4 1.29 14.02 -19.85
C PRO A 4 1.30 14.00 -18.32
N VAL A 5 2.41 13.54 -17.75
CA VAL A 5 2.65 13.55 -16.30
C VAL A 5 3.70 14.61 -16.00
N GLN A 6 3.25 15.73 -15.45
CA GLN A 6 4.11 16.84 -15.03
C GLN A 6 4.35 16.82 -13.51
N THR A 7 3.43 16.24 -12.73
CA THR A 7 3.53 16.15 -11.28
C THR A 7 3.19 14.75 -10.76
N LEU A 8 3.73 14.39 -9.59
CA LEU A 8 3.51 13.07 -8.99
C LEU A 8 2.05 12.83 -8.60
N SER A 9 1.30 13.89 -8.26
CA SER A 9 -0.11 13.81 -7.90
C SER A 9 -1.00 13.35 -9.06
N GLN A 10 -0.55 13.52 -10.31
CA GLN A 10 -1.27 13.09 -11.51
C GLN A 10 -1.20 11.57 -11.73
N LEU A 11 -0.21 10.87 -11.16
CA LEU A 11 -0.03 9.43 -11.38
C LEU A 11 -1.23 8.60 -10.90
N ARG A 12 -1.77 8.91 -9.73
CA ARG A 12 -2.90 8.16 -9.16
C ARG A 12 -4.16 8.20 -10.03
N PRO A 13 -4.73 9.37 -10.38
CA PRO A 13 -5.93 9.41 -11.22
C PRO A 13 -5.70 8.77 -12.59
N ILE A 14 -4.51 8.88 -13.17
CA ILE A 14 -4.15 8.23 -14.44
C ILE A 14 -4.18 6.69 -14.30
N LEU A 15 -3.52 6.12 -13.29
CA LEU A 15 -3.54 4.68 -13.04
C LEU A 15 -4.94 4.14 -12.80
N VAL A 16 -5.75 4.85 -11.99
CA VAL A 16 -7.16 4.50 -11.73
C VAL A 16 -7.97 4.52 -13.02
N GLY A 17 -7.79 5.56 -13.84
CA GLY A 17 -8.46 5.72 -15.13
C GLY A 17 -8.17 4.55 -16.06
N PHE A 18 -6.89 4.20 -16.24
CA PHE A 18 -6.51 3.06 -17.08
C PHE A 18 -7.05 1.73 -16.55
N ARG A 19 -6.96 1.49 -15.23
CA ARG A 19 -7.53 0.28 -14.62
C ARG A 19 -9.03 0.15 -14.91
N LYS A 20 -9.79 1.24 -14.73
CA LYS A 20 -11.24 1.26 -15.00
C LYS A 20 -11.53 1.08 -16.49
N SER A 21 -10.76 1.72 -17.37
CA SER A 21 -10.92 1.57 -18.82
C SER A 21 -10.64 0.14 -19.31
N ALA A 22 -9.75 -0.58 -18.61
CA ALA A 22 -9.48 -2.00 -18.86
C ALA A 22 -10.54 -2.93 -18.23
N GLY A 23 -11.57 -2.41 -17.57
CA GLY A 23 -12.63 -3.19 -16.92
C GLY A 23 -12.15 -4.01 -15.72
N LEU A 24 -10.99 -3.67 -15.13
CA LEU A 24 -10.39 -4.43 -14.05
C LEU A 24 -10.75 -3.86 -12.67
N THR A 25 -11.11 -4.72 -11.72
CA THR A 25 -11.13 -4.37 -10.30
C THR A 25 -9.71 -4.34 -9.72
N GLN A 26 -9.54 -3.72 -8.55
CA GLN A 26 -8.24 -3.75 -7.85
C GLN A 26 -7.78 -5.20 -7.57
N ALA A 27 -8.71 -6.08 -7.18
CA ALA A 27 -8.40 -7.48 -6.92
C ALA A 27 -7.97 -8.24 -8.18
N GLN A 28 -8.63 -8.00 -9.31
CA GLN A 28 -8.27 -8.63 -10.59
C GLN A 28 -6.89 -8.20 -11.07
N LEU A 29 -6.56 -6.92 -10.94
CA LEU A 29 -5.23 -6.42 -11.32
C LEU A 29 -4.15 -6.94 -10.37
N ALA A 30 -4.42 -6.96 -9.06
CA ALA A 30 -3.52 -7.58 -8.08
C ALA A 30 -3.24 -9.06 -8.40
N ALA A 31 -4.27 -9.82 -8.77
CA ALA A 31 -4.14 -11.22 -9.17
C ALA A 31 -3.24 -11.38 -10.41
N ARG A 32 -3.39 -10.51 -11.43
CA ARG A 32 -2.52 -10.51 -12.62
C ARG A 32 -1.07 -10.14 -12.31
N LEU A 33 -0.86 -9.33 -11.28
CA LEU A 33 0.46 -8.94 -10.79
C LEU A 33 1.09 -9.97 -9.85
N GLY A 34 0.34 -11.00 -9.44
CA GLY A 34 0.80 -11.99 -8.45
C GLY A 34 0.97 -11.40 -7.04
N VAL A 35 0.22 -10.36 -6.69
CA VAL A 35 0.27 -9.69 -5.38
C VAL A 35 -1.10 -9.71 -4.69
N THR A 36 -1.13 -9.38 -3.40
CA THR A 36 -2.40 -9.24 -2.66
C THR A 36 -3.14 -7.98 -3.11
N GLN A 37 -4.48 -7.99 -3.00
CA GLN A 37 -5.31 -6.81 -3.27
C GLN A 37 -4.88 -5.61 -2.43
N GLN A 38 -4.57 -5.83 -1.14
CA GLN A 38 -4.10 -4.78 -0.24
C GLN A 38 -2.79 -4.15 -0.72
N SER A 39 -1.84 -4.95 -1.19
CA SER A 39 -0.58 -4.44 -1.74
C SER A 39 -0.81 -3.59 -2.98
N TYR A 40 -1.72 -4.01 -3.87
CA TYR A 40 -2.08 -3.20 -5.03
C TYR A 40 -2.84 -1.92 -4.64
N ALA A 41 -3.74 -1.99 -3.67
CA ALA A 41 -4.49 -0.81 -3.20
C ALA A 41 -3.56 0.26 -2.60
N GLN A 42 -2.53 -0.15 -1.84
CA GLN A 42 -1.51 0.77 -1.33
C GLN A 42 -0.70 1.41 -2.47
N LEU A 43 -0.34 0.63 -3.49
CA LEU A 43 0.33 1.13 -4.70
C LEU A 43 -0.55 2.14 -5.45
N GLU A 44 -1.84 1.85 -5.66
CA GLU A 44 -2.79 2.74 -6.33
C GLU A 44 -3.03 4.02 -5.51
N ALA A 45 -3.00 3.94 -4.18
CA ALA A 45 -3.19 5.09 -3.29
C ALA A 45 -1.99 6.05 -3.29
N ASN A 46 -0.77 5.53 -3.37
CA ASN A 46 0.47 6.33 -3.41
C ASN A 46 1.49 5.76 -4.43
N PRO A 47 1.28 5.99 -5.73
CA PRO A 47 2.16 5.46 -6.77
C PRO A 47 3.54 6.13 -6.82
N ALA A 48 3.71 7.30 -6.20
CA ALA A 48 4.98 8.01 -6.14
C ALA A 48 5.98 7.37 -5.15
N ALA A 49 5.48 6.63 -4.15
CA ALA A 49 6.31 5.97 -3.14
C ALA A 49 6.72 4.54 -3.52
N VAL A 50 6.25 4.00 -4.64
CA VAL A 50 6.66 2.67 -5.11
C VAL A 50 7.86 2.76 -6.06
N SER A 51 8.59 1.66 -6.20
CA SER A 51 9.68 1.60 -7.17
C SER A 51 9.16 1.77 -8.60
N ILE A 52 9.98 2.39 -9.46
CA ILE A 52 9.70 2.51 -10.90
C ILE A 52 9.45 1.14 -11.53
N GLU A 53 10.18 0.09 -11.09
CA GLU A 53 9.96 -1.26 -11.59
C GLU A 53 8.53 -1.76 -11.30
N ARG A 54 8.03 -1.56 -10.07
CA ARG A 54 6.65 -1.93 -9.71
C ARG A 54 5.63 -1.13 -10.52
N LEU A 55 5.84 0.17 -10.65
CA LEU A 55 4.98 1.03 -11.46
C LEU A 55 4.94 0.55 -12.92
N PHE A 56 6.10 0.23 -13.50
CA PHE A 56 6.21 -0.22 -14.88
C PHE A 56 5.52 -1.58 -15.12
N ARG A 57 5.62 -2.51 -14.16
CA ARG A 57 4.86 -3.78 -14.20
C ARG A 57 3.35 -3.53 -14.24
N VAL A 58 2.84 -2.60 -13.42
CA VAL A 58 1.43 -2.22 -13.43
C VAL A 58 1.01 -1.65 -14.79
N LEU A 59 1.78 -0.71 -15.34
CA LEU A 59 1.52 -0.12 -16.66
C LEU A 59 1.49 -1.20 -17.75
N THR A 60 2.43 -2.15 -17.72
CA THR A 60 2.50 -3.25 -18.67
C THR A 60 1.25 -4.15 -18.61
N VAL A 61 0.80 -4.53 -17.41
CA VAL A 61 -0.41 -5.34 -17.25
C VAL A 61 -1.67 -4.59 -17.70
N LEU A 62 -1.68 -3.25 -17.56
CA LEU A 62 -2.74 -2.38 -18.05
C LEU A 62 -2.66 -2.10 -19.57
N GLY A 63 -1.61 -2.56 -20.26
CA GLY A 63 -1.40 -2.27 -21.68
C GLY A 63 -1.00 -0.82 -21.96
N VAL A 64 -0.49 -0.11 -20.95
CA VAL A 64 -0.08 1.29 -21.03
C VAL A 64 1.42 1.38 -21.28
N ARG A 65 1.82 2.28 -22.19
CA ARG A 65 3.22 2.60 -22.48
C ARG A 65 3.60 3.91 -21.81
N LEU A 66 4.84 3.99 -21.30
CA LEU A 66 5.44 5.23 -20.82
C LEU A 66 6.35 5.79 -21.91
N THR A 67 6.12 7.05 -22.29
CA THR A 67 6.95 7.78 -23.27
C THR A 67 7.67 8.91 -22.54
N LEU A 68 8.96 9.09 -22.84
CA LEU A 68 9.75 10.21 -22.35
C LEU A 68 10.00 11.16 -23.52
N GLU A 69 9.62 12.41 -23.36
CA GLU A 69 9.82 13.47 -24.35
C GLU A 69 10.74 14.54 -23.77
N PRO A 70 11.65 15.13 -24.55
CA PRO A 70 12.45 16.26 -24.09
C PRO A 70 11.54 17.41 -23.64
N GLY A 71 11.76 17.90 -22.42
CA GLY A 71 11.07 19.10 -21.93
C GLY A 71 11.60 20.38 -22.58
N THR A 72 10.80 21.44 -22.53
CA THR A 72 11.22 22.78 -22.94
C THR A 72 11.85 23.52 -21.75
N ALA A 73 12.55 24.63 -22.01
CA ALA A 73 13.12 25.48 -20.94
C ALA A 73 12.03 26.02 -19.98
N ALA A 74 10.78 26.12 -20.42
CA ALA A 74 9.66 26.52 -19.58
C ALA A 74 9.25 25.42 -18.58
N ASP A 75 9.38 24.14 -18.95
CA ASP A 75 9.03 23.00 -18.10
C ASP A 75 10.07 22.74 -16.99
N ALA A 76 11.27 23.33 -17.11
CA ALA A 76 12.36 23.19 -16.15
C ALA A 76 12.20 24.08 -14.90
N SER A 77 11.20 24.96 -14.87
CA SER A 77 10.95 25.86 -13.74
C SER A 77 10.14 25.13 -12.64
N THR A 78 10.90 24.62 -11.66
CA THR A 78 10.51 24.09 -10.33
C THR A 78 9.32 23.11 -10.25
N PRO A 79 9.56 21.78 -10.35
CA PRO A 79 8.52 20.80 -10.03
C PRO A 79 8.43 20.59 -8.51
N ASP A 80 7.22 20.71 -7.94
CA ASP A 80 6.67 20.18 -6.67
C ASP A 80 7.44 20.32 -5.32
N VAL A 81 8.78 20.34 -5.30
CA VAL A 81 9.60 20.41 -4.07
C VAL A 81 9.45 21.74 -3.33
N GLU A 82 9.05 22.80 -4.02
CA GLU A 82 8.87 24.13 -3.44
C GLU A 82 7.57 24.24 -2.64
N MET A 83 6.48 23.62 -3.11
CA MET A 83 5.17 23.64 -2.44
C MET A 83 5.14 22.80 -1.15
N ALA A 84 5.99 21.77 -1.06
CA ALA A 84 6.17 20.97 0.16
C ALA A 84 7.01 21.72 1.21
N ARG A 85 7.99 22.53 0.80
CA ARG A 85 8.84 23.33 1.71
C ARG A 85 8.12 24.56 2.25
N ALA A 86 7.28 25.21 1.45
CA ALA A 86 6.52 26.39 1.89
C ALA A 86 5.47 26.12 2.99
N ARG A 87 5.21 24.86 3.34
CA ARG A 87 4.27 24.46 4.41
C ARG A 87 4.94 24.25 5.78
N ASP A 88 6.27 24.33 5.88
CA ASP A 88 7.02 24.10 7.12
C ASP A 88 7.47 25.40 7.82
N ASP A 89 7.36 26.57 7.17
CA ASP A 89 7.84 27.87 7.68
C ASP A 89 6.89 28.57 8.67
N GLY A 90 6.11 27.83 9.48
CA GLY A 90 5.12 28.48 10.32
C GLY A 90 4.50 27.68 11.45
N HIS A 91 5.29 27.08 12.35
CA HIS A 91 4.92 26.84 13.76
C HIS A 91 6.16 26.88 14.66
N GLY A 92 6.78 28.06 14.74
CA GLY A 92 7.82 28.37 15.72
C GLY A 92 7.24 28.53 17.14
N ALA A 93 7.64 27.62 18.02
CA ALA A 93 7.95 27.80 19.44
C ALA A 93 7.24 28.92 20.25
N ARG A 94 6.43 28.51 21.24
CA ARG A 94 6.24 29.28 22.48
C ARG A 94 6.82 28.52 23.67
N VAL A 95 8.13 28.67 23.87
CA VAL A 95 8.81 28.27 25.11
C VAL A 95 8.38 29.24 26.20
N ARG A 96 7.84 28.73 27.32
CA ARG A 96 7.71 29.51 28.56
C ARG A 96 8.53 28.82 29.64
N SER A 97 9.62 29.49 30.00
CA SER A 97 10.56 29.14 31.06
C SER A 97 9.86 29.06 32.43
N THR A 98 10.17 28.02 33.21
CA THR A 98 10.15 28.11 34.68
C THR A 98 11.32 27.33 35.26
N SER A 99 12.07 28.03 36.11
CA SER A 99 13.34 27.74 36.75
C SER A 99 13.30 26.60 37.78
N ALA A 100 14.42 25.88 37.90
CA ALA A 100 14.74 24.98 39.02
C ALA A 100 15.23 25.74 40.27
N PRO A 101 15.34 25.07 41.41
CA PRO A 101 16.66 24.99 42.06
C PRO A 101 17.07 23.60 42.56
N ILE A 102 18.37 23.46 42.81
CA ILE A 102 19.20 22.28 43.10
C ILE A 102 19.34 22.10 44.63
N GLY A 103 19.06 20.91 45.21
CA GLY A 103 20.01 19.83 45.58
C GLY A 103 19.79 19.36 47.06
N PRO A 104 20.55 18.42 47.68
CA PRO A 104 21.23 17.20 47.22
C PRO A 104 20.73 15.91 47.97
N PRO A 105 21.28 14.69 47.75
CA PRO A 105 20.63 13.41 48.07
C PRO A 105 21.18 12.70 49.33
N ALA A 106 20.34 11.99 50.10
CA ALA A 106 20.80 10.97 51.05
C ALA A 106 19.69 9.99 51.53
N VAL A 107 20.15 8.77 51.77
CA VAL A 107 19.72 7.69 52.68
C VAL A 107 18.54 6.74 52.37
N ALA A 108 18.88 5.47 52.57
CA ALA A 108 18.18 4.22 52.33
C ALA A 108 17.21 3.78 53.44
N LYS A 109 16.22 2.94 53.08
CA LYS A 109 15.83 1.61 53.66
C LYS A 109 14.43 1.23 53.13
N ALA A 110 14.28 0.06 52.48
CA ALA A 110 13.71 -1.19 53.04
C ALA A 110 12.30 -0.99 53.66
N THR A 111 11.24 -1.70 53.26
CA THR A 111 11.01 -3.17 53.39
C THR A 111 9.79 -3.59 52.52
N LYS A 112 9.85 -4.71 51.77
CA LYS A 112 9.25 -6.06 52.05
C LYS A 112 7.72 -5.98 52.33
N ALA A 113 6.79 -6.78 51.80
CA ALA A 113 6.68 -8.07 51.11
C ALA A 113 5.25 -8.06 50.47
N ALA A 114 4.71 -9.01 49.69
CA ALA A 114 4.91 -10.43 49.54
C ALA A 114 4.16 -10.92 48.27
N GLY A 115 4.55 -12.10 47.78
CA GLY A 115 3.78 -12.93 46.85
C GLY A 115 4.14 -12.71 45.37
N ALA A 116 5.14 -13.35 44.74
CA ALA A 116 5.52 -14.77 44.73
C ALA A 116 4.28 -15.67 44.49
N THR A 117 4.16 -16.53 43.49
CA THR A 117 5.07 -17.22 42.54
C THR A 117 4.11 -18.11 41.72
N LYS A 118 4.37 -18.76 40.59
CA LYS A 118 5.53 -19.13 39.75
C LYS A 118 4.87 -19.62 38.44
N ALA A 119 5.45 -19.36 37.26
CA ALA A 119 6.25 -20.32 36.47
C ALA A 119 5.58 -21.69 36.25
N ALA A 120 5.61 -22.32 35.07
CA ALA A 120 6.73 -22.46 34.14
C ALA A 120 6.17 -22.95 32.78
N ALA A 121 6.75 -22.53 31.65
CA ALA A 121 7.68 -23.31 30.81
C ALA A 121 7.07 -24.53 30.08
N GLY A 122 7.32 -24.60 28.76
CA GLY A 122 7.12 -25.83 27.99
C GLY A 122 7.22 -25.62 26.48
N ALA A 123 8.37 -25.99 25.90
CA ALA A 123 8.57 -26.16 24.47
C ALA A 123 8.41 -27.65 24.08
N ARG A 124 7.74 -27.94 22.95
CA ARG A 124 7.83 -29.11 22.01
C ARG A 124 6.49 -29.25 21.28
N ALA A 125 6.40 -29.17 19.95
CA ALA A 125 6.83 -30.09 18.89
C ALA A 125 5.86 -31.28 18.63
N ALA A 126 5.65 -31.54 17.33
CA ALA A 126 5.05 -32.73 16.66
C ALA A 126 3.50 -32.80 16.61
N ALA A 127 2.90 -32.74 15.41
CA ALA A 127 2.54 -33.87 14.50
C ALA A 127 1.19 -34.50 14.92
N ALA A 128 0.27 -35.00 14.11
CA ALA A 128 0.00 -35.17 12.67
C ALA A 128 -1.42 -35.79 12.59
N ALA A 129 -2.13 -35.68 11.45
CA ALA A 129 -3.06 -36.67 10.86
C ALA A 129 -3.97 -35.97 9.83
N ALA A 130 -3.72 -36.12 8.53
CA ALA A 130 -4.27 -37.17 7.65
C ALA A 130 -5.63 -36.74 7.03
N ALA A 131 -5.62 -36.22 5.80
CA ALA A 131 -5.72 -37.00 4.56
C ALA A 131 -7.12 -37.58 4.31
N SER A 132 -7.87 -36.93 3.40
CA SER A 132 -8.83 -37.63 2.53
C SER A 132 -8.69 -37.07 1.12
N ALA A 133 -8.17 -37.91 0.24
CA ALA A 133 -8.01 -37.67 -1.18
C ALA A 133 -8.92 -38.64 -1.95
N ARG A 134 -9.36 -38.18 -3.14
CA ARG A 134 -9.90 -38.94 -4.30
C ARG A 134 -11.40 -39.30 -4.15
N LYS A 135 -12.29 -39.12 -5.14
CA LYS A 135 -12.18 -39.03 -6.61
C LYS A 135 -13.52 -38.50 -7.19
N ARG A 136 -13.48 -37.75 -8.30
CA ARG A 136 -14.63 -37.37 -9.18
C ARG A 136 -15.08 -38.55 -10.06
N PRO A 137 -16.26 -38.53 -10.73
CA PRO A 137 -16.45 -37.87 -12.06
C PRO A 137 -17.81 -37.09 -12.17
N ALA A 138 -17.93 -35.93 -12.82
CA ALA A 138 -18.01 -35.61 -14.27
C ALA A 138 -19.27 -36.16 -15.01
N ALA A 139 -20.25 -35.29 -15.30
CA ALA A 139 -21.10 -35.33 -16.50
C ALA A 139 -21.92 -34.02 -16.68
N ALA A 140 -21.75 -33.38 -17.83
CA ALA A 140 -22.66 -32.44 -18.50
C ALA A 140 -22.67 -32.86 -20.00
N PRO A 141 -23.44 -32.28 -20.95
CA PRO A 141 -24.43 -31.20 -20.86
C PRO A 141 -25.74 -31.49 -21.67
N ARG A 142 -26.79 -30.66 -21.55
CA ARG A 142 -27.77 -30.48 -22.65
C ARG A 142 -28.27 -29.03 -22.78
N LYS A 143 -28.32 -28.61 -24.04
CA LYS A 143 -28.63 -27.28 -24.59
C LYS A 143 -30.11 -26.93 -24.42
N SER A 144 -30.43 -25.64 -24.27
CA SER A 144 -31.43 -25.03 -25.14
C SER A 144 -31.08 -23.56 -25.40
N VAL A 145 -31.14 -23.24 -26.69
CA VAL A 145 -30.97 -21.93 -27.29
C VAL A 145 -32.28 -21.17 -27.13
N ARG A 146 -32.25 -19.90 -26.71
CA ARG A 146 -33.14 -18.90 -27.33
C ARG A 146 -32.55 -17.50 -27.22
N THR A 147 -32.43 -16.90 -28.40
CA THR A 147 -31.99 -15.55 -28.70
C THR A 147 -33.02 -14.52 -28.25
N LYS A 148 -32.59 -13.41 -27.65
CA LYS A 148 -33.28 -12.12 -27.83
C LYS A 148 -32.28 -10.98 -27.74
N ARG A 149 -32.11 -10.29 -28.88
CA ARG A 149 -31.60 -8.92 -28.99
C ARG A 149 -32.61 -8.00 -28.31
N GLU A 150 -32.19 -7.10 -27.44
CA GLU A 150 -32.83 -5.80 -27.25
C GLU A 150 -31.71 -4.77 -27.03
N ASP A 151 -31.77 -3.77 -27.88
CA ASP A 151 -30.98 -2.54 -27.94
C ASP A 151 -30.98 -1.81 -26.59
N TRP A 152 -29.80 -1.29 -26.19
CA TRP A 152 -29.51 0.01 -25.54
C TRP A 152 -28.07 0.02 -25.01
#